data_AF-A0A4U1EDN7-F1
#
_entry.id   AF-A0A4U1EDN7-F1
#
_cell.length_a   1.000
_cell.length_b   1.000
_cell.length_c   1.000
_cell.angle_alpha   90.00
_cell.angle_beta   90.00
_cell.angle_gamma   90.00
#
_symmetry.space_group_name_H-M   'P 1'
#
loop_
_entity.id
_entity.type
_entity.pdbx_description
1 polymer ?
#
loop_
_entity_poly.entity_id
_entity_poly.type
_entity_poly.pdbx_seq_one_letter_code
_entity_poly.pdbx_strand_id
1 'polypeptide(L)'
;IHIIFYPSAGYIERPQLIRAKVPIVKFRDKVSCVEFDLNVNNIVGIRNTFLLRTYAYLENRVRPLVLVIKKWASHHEINDASRGTLSSYSLVLMVLHYLQSKYCGVFPNF
;
A
#
# COMPACT_ATOMS: atom_id res chain seq x y z
N ILE A 1 12.18 7.96 19.41
CA ILE A 1 13.04 7.96 18.20
C ILE A 1 13.15 9.41 17.73
N HIS A 2 14.23 10.11 18.08
CA HIS A 2 14.55 11.41 17.52
C HIS A 2 15.26 11.16 16.18
N ILE A 3 14.56 11.32 15.07
CA ILE A 3 15.19 11.32 13.75
C ILE A 3 15.80 12.71 13.57
N ILE A 4 17.12 12.81 13.73
CA ILE A 4 17.88 14.02 13.42
C ILE A 4 17.95 14.07 11.88
N PHE A 5 17.22 15.00 11.27
CA PHE A 5 17.33 15.27 9.83
C PHE A 5 18.65 16.00 9.58
N TYR A 6 19.65 15.29 9.07
CA TYR A 6 20.84 15.92 8.51
C TYR A 6 20.42 16.67 7.22
N PRO A 7 20.68 17.98 7.07
CA PRO A 7 20.25 18.75 5.90
C PRO A 7 21.00 18.41 4.59
N SER A 8 21.81 17.35 4.55
CA SER A 8 22.87 17.16 3.55
C SER A 8 22.59 16.09 2.48
N ALA A 9 21.40 15.50 2.43
CA ALA A 9 21.01 14.67 1.29
C ALA A 9 20.42 15.55 0.18
N GLY A 10 21.27 16.12 -0.68
CA GLY A 10 20.86 17.04 -1.76
C GLY A 10 19.79 16.51 -2.72
N TYR A 11 19.56 15.20 -2.71
CA TYR A 11 18.58 14.47 -3.50
C TYR A 11 17.20 14.31 -2.82
N ILE A 12 17.04 14.65 -1.54
CA ILE A 12 15.77 14.49 -0.80
C ILE A 12 15.06 15.84 -0.64
N GLU A 13 13.79 15.90 -1.05
CA GLU A 13 12.88 17.02 -0.84
C GLU A 13 11.86 16.75 0.26
N ARG A 14 11.54 17.80 1.01
CA ARG A 14 10.40 17.88 1.93
C ARG A 14 10.28 16.67 2.88
N PRO A 15 11.34 16.30 3.61
CA PRO A 15 11.23 15.25 4.60
C PRO A 15 10.25 15.66 5.71
N GLN A 16 9.21 14.86 5.91
CA GLN A 16 8.16 15.09 6.90
C GLN A 16 7.98 13.85 7.77
N LEU A 17 8.01 14.02 9.09
CA LEU A 17 7.65 12.97 10.02
C LEU A 17 6.14 12.99 10.29
N ILE A 18 5.45 11.92 9.90
CA ILE A 18 4.04 11.68 10.21
C ILE A 18 3.96 10.81 11.47
N ARG A 19 3.33 11.37 12.50
CA ARG A 19 3.06 10.67 13.76
C ARG A 19 1.76 9.88 13.62
N ALA A 20 1.89 8.58 13.35
CA ALA A 20 0.81 7.62 13.37
C ALA A 20 1.19 6.44 14.28
N LYS A 21 0.30 5.44 14.40
CA LYS A 21 0.56 4.22 15.20
C LYS A 21 1.87 3.52 14.80
N VAL A 22 2.23 3.59 13.52
CA VAL A 22 3.57 3.29 13.01
C VAL A 22 4.16 4.61 12.49
N PRO A 23 5.32 5.07 12.99
CA PRO A 23 5.93 6.31 12.50
C PRO A 23 6.30 6.19 11.02
N ILE A 24 5.93 7.19 10.22
CA ILE A 24 6.24 7.25 8.78
C ILE A 24 7.02 8.53 8.50
N VAL A 25 8.14 8.41 7.80
CA VAL A 25 8.89 9.52 7.22
C VAL A 25 8.51 9.60 5.75
N LYS A 26 7.79 10.66 5.37
CA LYS A 26 7.49 10.96 3.98
C LYS A 26 8.55 11.87 3.41
N PHE A 27 9.01 11.60 2.19
CA PHE A 27 9.93 12.48 1.48
C PHE A 27 9.78 12.27 -0.02
N ARG A 28 10.27 13.22 -0.82
CA ARG A 28 10.28 13.11 -2.28
C ARG A 28 11.73 13.02 -2.76
N ASP A 29 12.02 12.07 -3.63
CA ASP A 29 13.32 12.01 -4.30
C ASP A 29 13.33 12.96 -5.49
N LYS A 30 14.36 13.82 -5.57
CA LYS A 30 14.54 14.78 -6.68
C LYS A 30 14.89 14.10 -7.99
N VAL A 31 15.63 12.99 -7.93
CA VAL A 31 16.16 12.33 -9.13
C VAL A 31 15.04 11.59 -9.86
N SER A 32 14.27 10.78 -9.13
CA SER A 32 13.13 10.04 -9.70
C SER A 32 11.81 10.83 -9.72
N CYS A 33 11.73 11.97 -9.02
CA CYS A 33 10.50 12.73 -8.79
C CYS A 33 9.38 11.95 -8.07
N VAL A 34 9.71 10.83 -7.39
CA VAL A 34 8.78 9.93 -6.70
C VAL A 34 8.66 10.29 -5.22
N GLU A 35 7.45 10.20 -4.68
CA GLU A 35 7.18 10.30 -3.24
C GLU A 35 7.38 8.94 -2.55
N PHE A 36 8.07 8.95 -1.41
CA PHE A 36 8.41 7.78 -0.62
C PHE A 36 7.87 7.90 0.79
N ASP A 37 7.27 6.80 1.26
CA ASP A 37 6.82 6.63 2.64
C ASP A 37 7.70 5.58 3.33
N LEU A 38 8.61 6.03 4.21
CA LEU A 38 9.51 5.16 4.96
C LEU A 38 8.96 4.90 6.35
N ASN A 39 8.72 3.62 6.68
CA ASN A 39 8.36 3.18 8.03
C ASN A 39 9.50 2.34 8.62
N VAL A 40 9.56 2.25 9.95
CA VAL A 40 10.56 1.42 10.65
C VAL A 40 9.82 0.26 11.33
N ASN A 41 10.34 -0.97 11.18
CA ASN A 41 9.86 -2.20 11.80
C ASN A 41 8.44 -2.68 11.40
N ASN A 42 7.94 -2.35 10.21
CA ASN A 42 6.66 -2.88 9.71
C ASN A 42 6.81 -4.29 9.09
N ILE A 43 7.18 -5.28 9.92
CA ILE A 43 7.38 -6.68 9.49
C ILE A 43 6.08 -7.29 8.92
N VAL A 44 4.93 -6.91 9.49
CA VAL A 44 3.60 -7.35 9.01
C VAL A 44 3.34 -6.83 7.60
N GLY A 45 3.68 -5.57 7.30
CA GLY A 45 3.57 -4.99 5.96
C GLY A 45 4.40 -5.74 4.92
N ILE A 46 5.58 -6.23 5.29
CA ILE A 46 6.43 -7.05 4.40
C ILE A 46 5.71 -8.36 4.08
N ARG A 47 5.25 -9.10 5.10
CA ARG A 47 4.52 -10.37 4.91
C ARG A 47 3.27 -10.21 4.04
N ASN A 48 2.47 -9.17 4.31
CA ASN A 48 1.26 -8.87 3.55
C ASN A 48 1.57 -8.53 2.08
N THR A 49 2.69 -7.83 1.84
CA THR A 49 3.11 -7.51 0.46
C THR A 49 3.47 -8.77 -0.31
N PHE A 50 4.19 -9.71 0.31
CA PHE A 50 4.49 -11.00 -0.31
C PHE A 50 3.22 -11.83 -0.54
N LEU A 51 2.30 -11.86 0.42
CA LEU A 51 1.02 -12.57 0.28
C LEU A 51 0.20 -12.02 -0.90
N LEU A 52 -0.01 -10.70 -0.96
CA LEU A 52 -0.72 -10.05 -2.07
C LEU A 52 -0.02 -10.28 -3.41
N ARG A 53 1.30 -10.28 -3.42
CA ARG A 53 2.09 -10.59 -4.61
C ARG A 53 1.77 -12.02 -5.08
N THR A 54 1.81 -13.00 -4.18
CA THR A 54 1.48 -14.40 -4.51
C THR A 54 0.08 -14.50 -5.13
N TYR A 55 -0.94 -13.90 -4.51
CA TYR A 55 -2.30 -13.90 -5.09
C TYR A 55 -2.37 -13.25 -6.48
N ALA A 56 -1.63 -12.16 -6.69
CA ALA A 56 -1.59 -11.46 -7.97
C ALA A 56 -0.92 -12.29 -9.10
N TYR A 57 -0.04 -13.23 -8.76
CA TYR A 57 0.59 -14.14 -9.71
C TYR A 57 -0.13 -15.49 -9.82
N LEU A 58 -0.89 -15.89 -8.80
CA LEU A 58 -1.64 -17.13 -8.79
C LEU A 58 -2.72 -17.13 -9.88
N GLU A 59 -3.37 -15.98 -10.10
CA GLU A 59 -4.38 -15.85 -11.14
C GLU A 59 -4.29 -14.52 -11.89
N ASN A 60 -4.24 -14.62 -13.22
CA ASN A 60 -4.11 -13.48 -14.14
C ASN A 60 -5.27 -12.46 -14.05
N ARG A 61 -6.44 -12.85 -13.52
CA ARG A 61 -7.62 -11.96 -13.41
C ARG A 61 -7.57 -11.06 -12.18
N VAL A 62 -6.79 -11.41 -11.15
CA VAL A 62 -6.65 -10.63 -9.91
C VAL A 62 -6.12 -9.22 -10.21
N ARG A 63 -5.04 -9.11 -10.98
CA ARG A 63 -4.39 -7.83 -11.29
C ARG A 63 -5.32 -6.83 -12.00
N PRO A 64 -5.95 -7.17 -13.15
CA PRO A 64 -6.86 -6.23 -13.82
C PRO A 64 -8.08 -5.89 -12.96
N LEU A 65 -8.64 -6.85 -12.21
CA LEU A 65 -9.79 -6.60 -11.33
C LEU A 65 -9.44 -5.60 -10.20
N VAL A 66 -8.31 -5.81 -9.54
CA VAL A 66 -7.80 -4.89 -8.50
C VAL A 66 -7.55 -3.50 -9.08
N LEU A 67 -6.99 -3.39 -10.29
CA LEU A 67 -6.74 -2.09 -10.93
C LEU A 67 -8.03 -1.32 -11.23
N VAL A 68 -9.04 -2.00 -11.78
CA VAL A 68 -10.35 -1.38 -12.06
C VAL A 68 -11.02 -0.92 -10.78
N ILE A 69 -11.05 -1.77 -9.75
CA ILE A 69 -11.68 -1.44 -8.46
C ILE A 69 -10.94 -0.30 -7.75
N LYS A 70 -9.62 -0.27 -7.80
CA LYS A 70 -8.84 0.86 -7.28
C LYS A 70 -9.15 2.16 -8.00
N LYS A 71 -9.21 2.15 -9.34
CA LYS A 71 -9.57 3.34 -10.12
C LYS A 71 -10.99 3.81 -9.81
N TRP A 72 -11.95 2.89 -9.75
CA TRP A 72 -13.33 3.17 -9.36
C TRP A 72 -13.42 3.79 -7.96
N ALA A 73 -12.77 3.17 -6.96
CA ALA A 73 -12.77 3.67 -5.59
C ALA A 73 -12.08 5.04 -5.47
N SER A 74 -11.00 5.27 -6.22
CA SER A 74 -10.34 6.57 -6.29
C SER A 74 -11.22 7.64 -6.92
N HIS A 75 -11.97 7.29 -7.98
CA HIS A 75 -12.89 8.22 -8.66
C HIS A 75 -14.04 8.67 -7.74
N HIS A 76 -14.49 7.79 -6.85
CA HIS A 76 -15.52 8.09 -5.85
C HIS A 76 -14.96 8.63 -4.52
N GLU A 77 -13.66 8.96 -4.44
CA GLU A 77 -12.98 9.47 -3.24
C GLU A 77 -13.06 8.55 -2.00
N ILE A 78 -13.31 7.24 -2.19
CA ILE A 78 -13.43 6.26 -1.11
C ILE A 78 -12.16 5.44 -0.87
N ASN A 79 -11.03 5.85 -1.47
CA ASN A 79 -9.72 5.18 -1.35
C ASN A 79 -8.69 6.05 -0.60
N ASP A 80 -9.07 6.62 0.54
CA ASP A 80 -8.19 7.43 1.36
C ASP A 80 -8.42 7.19 2.86
N ALA A 81 -7.64 6.26 3.40
CA ALA A 81 -7.66 5.93 4.83
C ALA A 81 -7.34 7.13 5.74
N SER A 82 -6.60 8.13 5.24
CA SER A 82 -6.29 9.33 6.03
C SER A 82 -7.51 10.25 6.18
N ARG A 83 -8.47 10.17 5.24
CA ARG A 83 -9.77 10.86 5.29
C ARG A 83 -10.88 10.02 5.92
N GLY A 84 -10.55 8.85 6.49
CA GLY A 84 -11.51 7.94 7.13
C GLY A 84 -12.27 7.04 6.17
N THR A 85 -11.90 6.97 4.89
CA THR A 85 -12.48 6.04 3.91
C THR A 85 -11.65 4.75 3.81
N LEU A 86 -11.93 3.88 2.84
CA LEU A 86 -11.26 2.57 2.75
C LEU A 86 -9.79 2.73 2.37
N SER A 87 -8.93 1.91 2.95
CA SER A 87 -7.53 1.85 2.52
C SER A 87 -7.40 1.06 1.21
N SER A 88 -6.40 1.40 0.40
CA SER A 88 -6.05 0.62 -0.80
C SER A 88 -5.78 -0.86 -0.48
N TYR A 89 -5.29 -1.17 0.72
CA TYR A 89 -5.09 -2.54 1.17
C TYR A 89 -6.42 -3.25 1.46
N SER A 90 -7.35 -2.56 2.13
CA SER A 90 -8.71 -3.07 2.42
C SER A 90 -9.46 -3.40 1.14
N LEU A 91 -9.39 -2.53 0.12
CA LEU A 91 -10.01 -2.79 -1.18
C LEU A 91 -9.45 -4.05 -1.83
N VAL A 92 -8.12 -4.24 -1.81
CA VAL A 92 -7.50 -5.46 -2.35
C VAL A 92 -7.96 -6.70 -1.61
N LEU A 93 -8.04 -6.66 -0.28
CA LEU A 93 -8.54 -7.79 0.51
C LEU A 93 -10.00 -8.13 0.18
N MET A 94 -10.86 -7.13 -0.02
CA MET A 94 -12.25 -7.36 -0.44
C MET A 94 -12.32 -8.06 -1.80
N VAL A 95 -11.46 -7.67 -2.75
CA VAL A 95 -11.36 -8.33 -4.07
C VAL A 95 -10.91 -9.77 -3.93
N LEU A 96 -9.87 -10.02 -3.13
CA LEU A 96 -9.38 -11.37 -2.88
C LEU A 96 -10.45 -12.24 -2.21
N HIS A 97 -11.15 -11.70 -1.21
CA HIS A 97 -12.24 -12.41 -0.54
C HIS A 97 -13.39 -12.76 -1.49
N TYR A 98 -13.76 -11.85 -2.40
CA TYR A 98 -14.74 -12.11 -3.43
C TYR A 98 -14.30 -13.26 -4.36
N LEU A 99 -13.04 -13.24 -4.80
CA LEU A 99 -12.49 -14.29 -5.66
C LEU A 99 -12.37 -15.64 -4.95
N GLN A 100 -11.96 -15.65 -3.68
CA GLN A 100 -11.96 -16.85 -2.83
C GLN A 100 -13.36 -17.46 -2.67
N SER A 101 -14.37 -16.62 -2.47
CA SER A 101 -15.77 -17.06 -2.30
C SER A 101 -16.38 -17.59 -3.60
N LYS A 102 -16.02 -17.01 -4.75
CA LYS A 102 -16.57 -17.41 -6.07
C LYS A 102 -15.85 -18.60 -6.69
N TYR A 103 -14.57 -18.78 -6.41
CA TYR A 103 -13.72 -19.84 -6.98
C TYR A 103 -13.13 -20.72 -5.89
N CYS A 104 -13.99 -21.24 -5.01
CA CYS A 104 -13.63 -22.16 -3.95
C CYS A 104 -12.79 -23.32 -4.53
N GLY A 105 -11.50 -23.38 -4.19
CA GLY A 105 -10.53 -24.38 -4.69
C GLY A 105 -9.36 -23.83 -5.51
N VAL A 106 -9.46 -22.63 -6.11
CA VAL A 106 -8.34 -22.01 -6.86
C VAL A 106 -7.48 -21.13 -5.97
N PHE A 107 -8.08 -20.47 -4.97
CA PHE A 107 -7.38 -19.58 -4.05
C PHE A 107 -7.23 -20.22 -2.67
N PRO A 108 -6.01 -20.55 -2.23
CA PRO A 108 -5.79 -21.04 -0.87
C PRO A 108 -6.12 -19.94 0.15
N ASN A 109 -6.66 -20.32 1.30
CA ASN A 109 -6.67 -19.47 2.50
C ASN A 109 -5.34 -19.69 3.22
N PHE A 110 -4.48 -18.66 3.25
CA PHE A 110 -3.23 -18.63 4.01
C PHE A 110 -3.38 -17.75 5.25
#